data_AF-A0A349K1K1-F1
#
_entry.id   AF-A0A349K1K1-F1
#
_cell.length_a   1.000
_cell.length_b   1.000
_cell.length_c   1.000
_cell.angle_alpha   90.00
_cell.angle_beta   90.00
_cell.angle_gamma   90.00
#
_symmetry.space_group_name_H-M   'P 1'
#
loop_
_entity.id
_entity.type
_entity.pdbx_description
1 polymer ?
#
loop_
_entity_poly.entity_id
_entity_poly.type
_entity_poly.pdbx_seq_one_letter_code
_entity_poly.pdbx_strand_id
1 'polypeptide(L)'
;MNRSGEPDPEFFEKLWRATYRRAKRLVEGVLIPDEAAGALASEIFENLLDRYKLRPSDAEFSAEALDGAHDHARHNVATDRTAQSDPQICHDLEDERYEKNLDLDRLQKKEGGGFSDHEWNGLDPILRPFGFHLLLRKGLGNQDAEDVYLETFAELARERAKDGKAPVEAIVVFEEVIPLFSKMIQFRAIDWRRKQGALKNQPNTQSSFEDLTEREDGAMQFEDESADPDRGLGQLSFDEIYRQCGEVLNECQWHLIFTVYVAQSATMGELCEDPEILEQLGLDPDHSISKKRRILNETLEEALGKLQKCLLS
;
A
#
# COMPACT_ATOMS: atom_id res chain seq x y z
N MET A 1 -6.32 -39.45 7.55
CA MET A 1 -5.05 -39.62 6.83
C MET A 1 -5.38 -39.64 5.33
N ASN A 2 -5.43 -38.47 4.70
CA ASN A 2 -5.64 -38.37 3.26
C ASN A 2 -4.34 -38.76 2.55
N ARG A 3 -4.48 -39.46 1.42
CA ARG A 3 -3.36 -40.00 0.64
C ARG A 3 -2.49 -38.85 0.14
N SER A 4 -1.18 -39.00 0.33
CA SER A 4 -0.13 -38.11 -0.14
C SER A 4 -0.31 -37.78 -1.63
N GLY A 5 -0.73 -36.54 -1.93
CA GLY A 5 -0.73 -35.97 -3.27
C GLY A 5 -2.08 -35.45 -3.79
N GLU A 6 -3.21 -35.76 -3.15
CA GLU A 6 -4.49 -35.18 -3.57
C GLU A 6 -4.65 -33.75 -2.99
N PRO A 7 -5.05 -32.77 -3.81
CA PRO A 7 -5.28 -31.39 -3.37
C PRO A 7 -6.35 -31.38 -2.27
N ASP A 8 -6.10 -30.64 -1.18
CA ASP A 8 -7.11 -30.44 -0.14
C ASP A 8 -8.25 -29.58 -0.75
N PRO A 9 -9.44 -30.15 -1.00
CA PRO A 9 -10.50 -29.42 -1.68
C PRO A 9 -10.93 -28.16 -0.93
N GLU A 10 -10.83 -28.19 0.41
CA GLU A 10 -11.20 -27.06 1.25
C GLU A 10 -10.20 -25.90 1.11
N PHE A 11 -8.90 -26.21 1.00
CA PHE A 11 -7.85 -25.22 0.74
C PHE A 11 -8.07 -24.51 -0.59
N PHE A 12 -8.31 -25.25 -1.67
CA PHE A 12 -8.52 -24.67 -3.00
C PHE A 12 -9.80 -23.85 -3.07
N GLU A 13 -10.87 -24.28 -2.42
CA GLU A 13 -12.11 -23.49 -2.34
C GLU A 13 -11.89 -22.16 -1.61
N LYS A 14 -11.20 -22.19 -0.46
CA LYS A 14 -10.86 -20.98 0.31
C LYS A 14 -9.97 -20.04 -0.49
N LEU A 15 -8.91 -20.56 -1.10
CA LEU A 15 -8.00 -19.74 -1.91
C LEU A 15 -8.68 -19.16 -3.14
N TRP A 16 -9.57 -19.92 -3.79
CA TRP A 16 -10.30 -19.41 -4.95
C TRP A 16 -11.21 -18.24 -4.55
N ARG A 17 -11.92 -18.37 -3.43
CA ARG A 17 -12.73 -17.27 -2.87
C ARG A 17 -11.88 -16.04 -2.54
N ALA A 18 -10.70 -16.24 -1.96
CA ALA A 18 -9.77 -15.15 -1.65
C ALA A 18 -9.27 -14.45 -2.92
N THR A 19 -8.88 -15.23 -3.93
CA THR A 19 -8.41 -14.74 -5.24
C THR A 19 -9.52 -14.00 -5.98
N TYR A 20 -10.74 -14.53 -5.98
CA TYR A 20 -11.93 -13.86 -6.50
C TYR A 20 -12.19 -12.51 -5.82
N ARG A 21 -12.17 -12.47 -4.48
CA ARG A 21 -12.36 -11.23 -3.73
C ARG A 21 -11.28 -10.21 -4.07
N ARG A 22 -10.02 -10.66 -4.15
CA ARG A 22 -8.87 -9.82 -4.50
C ARG A 22 -8.96 -9.27 -5.93
N ALA A 23 -9.38 -10.09 -6.89
CA ALA A 23 -9.64 -9.67 -8.25
C ALA A 23 -10.79 -8.67 -8.32
N LYS A 24 -11.89 -8.91 -7.59
CA LYS A 24 -13.07 -8.04 -7.56
C LYS A 24 -12.78 -6.65 -7.00
N ARG A 25 -11.94 -6.57 -5.97
CA ARG A 25 -11.53 -5.33 -5.27
C ARG A 25 -10.02 -5.23 -5.18
N LEU A 26 -9.40 -4.84 -6.29
CA LEU A 26 -7.93 -4.73 -6.39
C LEU A 26 -7.38 -3.54 -5.59
N VAL A 27 -8.07 -2.41 -5.59
CA VAL A 27 -7.76 -1.17 -4.86
C VAL A 27 -9.10 -0.56 -4.46
N GLU A 28 -9.10 0.12 -3.31
CA GLU A 28 -10.26 0.87 -2.82
C GLU A 28 -10.72 1.89 -3.89
N GLY A 29 -11.99 1.82 -4.29
CA GLY A 29 -12.56 2.65 -5.37
C GLY A 29 -12.67 1.94 -6.73
N VAL A 30 -12.17 0.71 -6.85
CA VAL A 30 -12.34 -0.14 -8.05
C VAL A 30 -13.20 -1.36 -7.72
N LEU A 31 -14.23 -1.58 -8.54
CA LEU A 31 -15.14 -2.71 -8.45
C LEU A 31 -15.32 -3.38 -9.82
N ILE A 32 -14.78 -4.59 -9.95
CA ILE A 32 -14.91 -5.39 -11.18
C ILE A 32 -16.22 -6.20 -11.14
N PRO A 33 -16.93 -6.37 -12.29
CA PRO A 33 -18.11 -7.23 -12.36
C PRO A 33 -17.83 -8.67 -11.92
N ASP A 34 -18.82 -9.29 -11.25
CA ASP A 34 -18.67 -10.64 -10.68
C ASP A 34 -18.22 -11.69 -11.72
N GLU A 35 -18.77 -11.63 -12.94
CA GLU A 35 -18.40 -12.55 -14.03
C GLU A 35 -16.93 -12.40 -14.43
N ALA A 36 -16.44 -11.16 -14.54
CA ALA A 36 -15.06 -10.88 -14.93
C ALA A 36 -14.07 -11.28 -13.81
N ALA A 37 -14.41 -11.00 -12.54
CA ALA A 37 -13.60 -11.42 -11.40
C ALA A 37 -13.54 -12.95 -11.27
N GLY A 38 -14.66 -13.64 -11.49
CA GLY A 38 -14.73 -15.11 -11.49
C GLY A 38 -13.93 -15.75 -12.62
N ALA A 39 -14.01 -15.19 -13.83
CA ALA A 39 -13.22 -15.64 -14.98
C ALA A 39 -11.72 -15.46 -14.72
N LEU A 40 -11.31 -14.30 -14.22
CA LEU A 40 -9.90 -14.02 -13.91
C LEU A 40 -9.35 -14.95 -12.82
N ALA A 41 -10.08 -15.15 -11.73
CA ALA A 41 -9.66 -16.05 -10.66
C ALA A 41 -9.50 -17.49 -11.18
N SER A 42 -10.39 -17.93 -12.07
CA SER A 42 -10.30 -19.28 -12.68
C SER A 42 -9.09 -19.40 -13.60
N GLU A 43 -8.84 -18.40 -14.44
CA GLU A 43 -7.67 -18.35 -15.34
C GLU A 43 -6.35 -18.40 -14.56
N ILE A 44 -6.24 -17.66 -13.45
CA ILE A 44 -5.05 -17.66 -12.59
C ILE A 44 -4.81 -19.06 -12.02
N PHE A 45 -5.85 -19.73 -11.53
CA PHE A 45 -5.74 -21.08 -10.98
C PHE A 45 -5.32 -22.08 -12.03
N GLU A 46 -5.92 -22.06 -13.22
CA GLU A 46 -5.55 -22.94 -14.33
C GLU A 46 -4.08 -22.73 -14.72
N ASN A 47 -3.65 -21.48 -14.87
CA ASN A 47 -2.27 -21.14 -15.19
C ASN A 47 -1.26 -21.58 -14.13
N LEU A 48 -1.60 -21.43 -12.84
CA LEU A 48 -0.73 -21.87 -11.75
C LEU A 48 -0.65 -23.40 -11.67
N LEU A 49 -1.78 -24.09 -11.80
CA LEU A 49 -1.83 -25.55 -11.82
C LEU A 49 -1.02 -26.13 -13.00
N ASP A 50 -1.09 -25.52 -14.17
CA ASP A 50 -0.32 -25.93 -15.35
C ASP A 50 1.19 -25.67 -15.18
N ARG A 51 1.56 -24.58 -14.49
CA ARG A 51 2.95 -24.20 -14.24
C ARG A 51 3.62 -25.15 -13.25
N TYR A 52 2.90 -25.58 -12.21
CA TYR A 52 3.44 -26.43 -11.16
C TYR A 52 3.36 -27.92 -11.49
N LYS A 53 4.42 -28.44 -12.15
CA LYS A 53 4.60 -29.89 -12.37
C LYS A 53 4.74 -30.71 -11.08
N LEU A 54 5.23 -30.08 -10.01
CA LEU A 54 5.29 -30.58 -8.64
C LEU A 54 4.67 -29.51 -7.74
N ARG A 55 3.82 -29.92 -6.79
CA ARG A 55 3.07 -28.99 -5.92
C ARG A 55 4.06 -28.13 -5.11
N PRO A 56 4.02 -26.79 -5.22
CA PRO A 56 4.75 -25.90 -4.33
C PRO A 56 4.14 -25.96 -2.93
N SER A 57 4.69 -25.24 -1.96
CA SER A 57 3.99 -25.11 -0.68
C SER A 57 2.65 -24.38 -0.86
N ASP A 58 1.69 -24.67 0.02
CA ASP A 58 0.39 -23.99 0.00
C ASP A 58 0.52 -22.47 0.19
N ALA A 59 1.55 -22.03 0.91
CA ALA A 59 1.87 -20.62 1.09
C ALA A 59 2.35 -19.97 -0.22
N GLU A 60 3.30 -20.59 -0.93
CA GLU A 60 3.80 -20.09 -2.21
C GLU A 60 2.68 -20.05 -3.27
N PHE A 61 1.88 -21.11 -3.36
CA PHE A 61 0.74 -21.15 -4.28
C PHE A 61 -0.27 -20.05 -3.98
N SER A 62 -0.57 -19.83 -2.68
CA SER A 62 -1.52 -18.79 -2.26
C SER A 62 -1.01 -17.39 -2.57
N ALA A 63 0.27 -17.12 -2.29
CA ALA A 63 0.88 -15.83 -2.57
C ALA A 63 0.84 -15.51 -4.07
N GLU A 64 1.27 -16.45 -4.92
CA GLU A 64 1.24 -16.25 -6.37
C GLU A 64 -0.17 -16.08 -6.93
N ALA A 65 -1.17 -16.80 -6.40
CA ALA A 65 -2.55 -16.64 -6.81
C ALA A 65 -3.09 -15.25 -6.48
N LEU A 66 -2.85 -14.76 -5.25
CA LEU A 66 -3.33 -13.46 -4.80
C LEU A 66 -2.60 -12.30 -5.50
N ASP A 67 -1.28 -12.40 -5.68
CA ASP A 67 -0.49 -11.41 -6.41
C ASP A 67 -0.88 -11.39 -7.89
N GLY A 68 -1.05 -12.57 -8.51
CA GLY A 68 -1.56 -12.68 -9.87
C GLY A 68 -2.94 -12.05 -10.04
N ALA A 69 -3.85 -12.24 -9.08
CA ALA A 69 -5.18 -11.62 -9.09
C ALA A 69 -5.08 -10.10 -9.03
N HIS A 70 -4.24 -9.59 -8.14
CA HIS A 70 -4.04 -8.16 -7.98
C HIS A 70 -3.42 -7.53 -9.23
N ASP A 71 -2.37 -8.12 -9.77
CA ASP A 71 -1.63 -7.60 -10.92
C ASP A 71 -2.47 -7.67 -12.19
N HIS A 72 -3.06 -8.82 -12.50
CA HIS A 72 -3.84 -8.99 -13.73
C HIS A 72 -5.09 -8.11 -13.72
N ALA A 73 -5.81 -8.05 -12.59
CA ALA A 73 -7.00 -7.23 -12.48
C ALA A 73 -6.68 -5.74 -12.73
N ARG A 74 -5.56 -5.24 -12.19
CA ARG A 74 -5.12 -3.85 -12.38
C ARG A 74 -4.84 -3.54 -13.83
N HIS A 75 -4.06 -4.40 -14.50
CA HIS A 75 -3.71 -4.20 -15.90
C HIS A 75 -4.91 -4.37 -16.83
N ASN A 76 -5.87 -5.25 -16.52
CA ASN A 76 -7.11 -5.39 -17.28
C ASN A 76 -7.96 -4.12 -17.17
N VAL A 77 -8.18 -3.60 -15.97
CA VAL A 77 -8.94 -2.35 -15.77
C VAL A 77 -8.25 -1.18 -16.47
N ALA A 78 -6.93 -1.04 -16.34
CA ALA A 78 -6.19 0.00 -17.04
C ALA A 78 -6.33 -0.12 -18.56
N THR A 79 -6.19 -1.33 -19.10
CA THR A 79 -6.34 -1.59 -20.54
C THR A 79 -7.74 -1.24 -21.04
N ASP A 80 -8.78 -1.61 -20.29
CA ASP A 80 -10.17 -1.31 -20.65
C ASP A 80 -10.44 0.20 -20.64
N ARG A 81 -9.93 0.92 -19.63
CA ARG A 81 -10.02 2.38 -19.52
C ARG A 81 -9.34 3.08 -20.70
N THR A 82 -8.12 2.67 -21.06
CA THR A 82 -7.40 3.22 -22.22
C THR A 82 -8.12 2.89 -23.53
N ALA A 83 -8.57 1.65 -23.72
CA ALA A 83 -9.21 1.21 -24.96
C ALA A 83 -10.55 1.91 -25.23
N GLN A 84 -11.31 2.20 -24.19
CA GLN A 84 -12.60 2.89 -24.28
C GLN A 84 -12.49 4.40 -24.03
N SER A 85 -11.31 4.88 -23.63
CA SER A 85 -11.07 6.28 -23.24
C SER A 85 -12.03 6.77 -22.16
N ASP A 86 -12.34 5.91 -21.19
CA ASP A 86 -13.23 6.20 -20.06
C ASP A 86 -12.57 5.83 -18.73
N PRO A 87 -12.09 6.82 -17.95
CA PRO A 87 -11.47 6.59 -16.65
C PRO A 87 -12.42 6.02 -15.57
N GLN A 88 -13.74 6.02 -15.81
CA GLN A 88 -14.73 5.55 -14.84
C GLN A 88 -15.04 4.05 -14.98
N ILE A 89 -14.47 3.35 -15.96
CA ILE A 89 -14.68 1.91 -16.10
C ILE A 89 -14.23 1.20 -14.81
N CYS A 90 -15.11 0.34 -14.30
CA CYS A 90 -14.94 -0.37 -13.01
C CYS A 90 -14.74 0.56 -11.79
N HIS A 91 -15.09 1.84 -11.87
CA HIS A 91 -15.14 2.70 -10.67
C HIS A 91 -16.29 2.24 -9.76
N ASP A 92 -16.01 2.12 -8.46
CA ASP A 92 -17.02 1.79 -7.45
C ASP A 92 -17.92 3.01 -7.21
N LEU A 93 -19.21 2.88 -7.54
CA LEU A 93 -20.19 3.96 -7.37
C LEU A 93 -20.47 4.29 -5.90
N GLU A 94 -20.10 3.40 -4.97
CA GLU A 94 -20.20 3.67 -3.53
C GLU A 94 -18.99 4.44 -2.97
N ASP A 95 -17.95 4.66 -3.78
CA ASP A 95 -16.77 5.43 -3.36
C ASP A 95 -17.00 6.93 -3.48
N GLU A 96 -17.42 7.54 -2.37
CA GLU A 96 -17.72 8.98 -2.29
C GLU A 96 -16.50 9.85 -1.88
N ARG A 97 -15.29 9.29 -1.87
CA ARG A 97 -14.06 10.00 -1.46
C ARG A 97 -13.75 11.20 -2.36
N TYR A 98 -14.14 11.12 -3.63
CA TYR A 98 -14.03 12.18 -4.63
C TYR A 98 -15.09 11.95 -5.73
N GLU A 99 -15.37 12.97 -6.55
CA GLU A 99 -16.52 12.94 -7.47
C GLU A 99 -16.35 11.99 -8.67
N LYS A 100 -15.14 11.92 -9.23
CA LYS A 100 -14.83 11.09 -10.41
C LYS A 100 -13.33 10.85 -10.55
N ASN A 101 -12.96 9.75 -11.22
CA ASN A 101 -11.57 9.49 -11.58
C ASN A 101 -11.05 10.52 -12.58
N LEU A 102 -9.78 10.89 -12.44
CA LEU A 102 -9.04 11.62 -13.47
C LEU A 102 -8.48 10.66 -14.52
N ASP A 103 -8.17 11.18 -15.69
CA ASP A 103 -7.52 10.43 -16.75
C ASP A 103 -6.04 10.19 -16.43
N LEU A 104 -5.71 8.96 -16.05
CA LEU A 104 -4.35 8.58 -15.67
C LEU A 104 -3.38 8.67 -16.85
N ASP A 105 -3.79 8.31 -18.06
CA ASP A 105 -2.92 8.35 -19.25
C ASP A 105 -2.50 9.80 -19.52
N ARG A 106 -3.40 10.75 -19.29
CA ARG A 106 -3.12 12.18 -19.41
C ARG A 106 -2.25 12.71 -18.28
N LEU A 107 -2.44 12.23 -17.05
CA LEU A 107 -1.56 12.58 -15.92
C LEU A 107 -0.13 12.07 -16.12
N GLN A 108 0.04 10.89 -16.72
CA GLN A 108 1.34 10.26 -16.97
C GLN A 108 2.00 10.71 -18.29
N LYS A 109 1.28 11.42 -19.15
CA LYS A 109 1.80 11.90 -20.42
C LYS A 109 2.88 12.97 -20.19
N LYS A 110 4.11 12.66 -20.61
CA LYS A 110 5.23 13.61 -20.60
C LYS A 110 5.16 14.55 -21.80
N GLU A 111 5.20 15.85 -21.53
CA GLU A 111 5.34 16.90 -22.54
C GLU A 111 6.54 17.78 -22.18
N GLY A 112 7.47 17.97 -23.13
CA GLY A 112 8.62 18.86 -22.92
C GLY A 112 9.60 18.47 -21.79
N GLY A 113 9.61 17.20 -21.36
CA GLY A 113 10.46 16.71 -20.27
C GLY A 113 9.84 16.84 -18.88
N GLY A 114 8.55 17.13 -18.77
CA GLY A 114 7.81 17.11 -17.51
C GLY A 114 6.35 16.74 -17.70
N PHE A 115 5.57 16.84 -16.62
CA PHE A 115 4.13 16.61 -16.62
C PHE A 115 3.41 17.96 -16.58
N SER A 116 2.73 18.32 -17.66
CA SER A 116 2.11 19.64 -17.82
C SER A 116 0.66 19.59 -18.31
N ASP A 117 0.06 18.40 -18.38
CA ASP A 117 -1.34 18.27 -18.78
C ASP A 117 -2.25 18.97 -17.74
N HIS A 118 -3.34 19.61 -18.22
CA HIS A 118 -4.29 20.30 -17.37
C HIS A 118 -5.03 19.38 -16.38
N GLU A 119 -5.02 18.07 -16.63
CA GLU A 119 -5.58 17.05 -15.73
C GLU A 119 -4.98 17.15 -14.32
N TRP A 120 -3.72 17.58 -14.20
CA TRP A 120 -3.04 17.82 -12.92
C TRP A 120 -3.76 18.83 -12.02
N ASN A 121 -4.50 19.79 -12.59
CA ASN A 121 -5.29 20.75 -11.81
C ASN A 121 -6.44 20.07 -11.06
N GLY A 122 -6.92 18.92 -11.56
CA GLY A 122 -7.96 18.13 -10.89
C GLY A 122 -7.42 17.33 -9.71
N LEU A 123 -6.09 17.13 -9.61
CA LEU A 123 -5.50 16.24 -8.63
C LEU A 123 -5.39 16.89 -7.23
N ASP A 124 -5.11 18.20 -7.16
CA ASP A 124 -4.99 18.91 -5.89
C ASP A 124 -6.30 18.86 -5.06
N PRO A 125 -7.49 19.16 -5.61
CA PRO A 125 -8.75 19.04 -4.86
C PRO A 125 -9.01 17.64 -4.30
N ILE A 126 -8.53 16.59 -4.98
CA ILE A 126 -8.68 15.20 -4.57
C ILE A 126 -7.69 14.86 -3.44
N LEU A 127 -6.41 15.20 -3.60
CA LEU A 127 -5.36 14.81 -2.65
C LEU A 127 -5.27 15.68 -1.40
N ARG A 128 -5.63 16.97 -1.51
CA ARG A 128 -5.51 17.95 -0.43
C ARG A 128 -6.24 17.53 0.85
N PRO A 129 -7.51 17.07 0.83
CA PRO A 129 -8.19 16.60 2.04
C PRO A 129 -7.45 15.47 2.75
N PHE A 130 -6.93 14.48 2.01
CA PHE A 130 -6.20 13.34 2.58
C PHE A 130 -4.85 13.78 3.16
N GLY A 131 -4.11 14.59 2.41
CA GLY A 131 -2.80 15.10 2.82
C GLY A 131 -2.90 15.92 4.11
N PHE A 132 -3.78 16.92 4.13
CA PHE A 132 -3.96 17.78 5.30
C PHE A 132 -4.45 17.01 6.52
N HIS A 133 -5.38 16.06 6.36
CA HIS A 133 -5.82 15.22 7.46
C HIS A 133 -4.65 14.48 8.12
N LEU A 134 -3.73 13.91 7.32
CA LEU A 134 -2.55 13.22 7.82
C LEU A 134 -1.56 14.18 8.50
N LEU A 135 -1.27 15.32 7.89
CA LEU A 135 -0.32 16.30 8.42
C LEU A 135 -0.78 16.92 9.74
N LEU A 136 -2.06 17.31 9.82
CA LEU A 136 -2.66 17.86 11.03
C LEU A 136 -2.72 16.82 12.14
N ARG A 137 -3.02 15.55 11.83
CA ARG A 137 -2.94 14.44 12.81
C ARG A 137 -1.52 14.21 13.30
N LYS A 138 -0.52 14.47 12.46
CA LYS A 138 0.90 14.52 12.82
C LYS A 138 1.30 15.87 13.43
N GLY A 139 0.36 16.72 13.82
CA GLY A 139 0.60 17.93 14.60
C GLY A 139 1.44 19.00 13.91
N LEU A 140 1.44 19.03 12.58
CA LEU A 140 2.01 20.16 11.83
C LEU A 140 1.02 21.34 11.91
N GLY A 141 1.56 22.56 12.02
CA GLY A 141 0.75 23.78 11.91
C GLY A 141 0.26 23.98 10.47
N ASN A 142 -0.78 24.78 10.27
CA ASN A 142 -1.38 24.97 8.93
C ASN A 142 -0.38 25.47 7.87
N GLN A 143 0.56 26.35 8.23
CA GLN A 143 1.58 26.86 7.31
C GLN A 143 2.59 25.76 6.94
N ASP A 144 3.16 25.08 7.94
CA ASP A 144 4.09 23.96 7.71
C ASP A 144 3.42 22.82 6.92
N ALA A 145 2.13 22.59 7.18
CA ALA A 145 1.36 21.58 6.47
C ALA A 145 1.16 21.92 5.00
N GLU A 146 0.93 23.19 4.67
CA GLU A 146 0.85 23.65 3.27
C GLU A 146 2.18 23.46 2.55
N ASP A 147 3.30 23.85 3.18
CA ASP A 147 4.63 23.71 2.56
C ASP A 147 4.96 22.22 2.31
N VAL A 148 4.79 21.37 3.33
CA VAL A 148 5.03 19.92 3.20
C VAL A 148 4.10 19.29 2.16
N TYR A 149 2.85 19.72 2.11
CA TYR A 149 1.90 19.24 1.12
C TYR A 149 2.33 19.62 -0.31
N LEU A 150 2.65 20.89 -0.57
CA LEU A 150 3.05 21.38 -1.89
C LEU A 150 4.37 20.75 -2.36
N GLU A 151 5.34 20.58 -1.46
CA GLU A 151 6.58 19.85 -1.76
C GLU A 151 6.31 18.39 -2.16
N THR A 152 5.43 17.71 -1.42
CA THR A 152 5.06 16.31 -1.69
C THR A 152 4.26 16.20 -2.99
N PHE A 153 3.38 17.15 -3.26
CA PHE A 153 2.58 17.20 -4.48
C PHE A 153 3.48 17.40 -5.71
N ALA A 154 4.43 18.32 -5.64
CA ALA A 154 5.43 18.51 -6.70
C ALA A 154 6.33 17.26 -6.89
N GLU A 155 6.59 16.51 -5.80
CA GLU A 155 7.37 15.28 -5.87
C GLU A 155 6.67 14.16 -6.64
N LEU A 156 5.34 14.15 -6.75
CA LEU A 156 4.61 13.16 -7.57
C LEU A 156 5.03 13.18 -9.04
N ALA A 157 5.36 14.37 -9.56
CA ALA A 157 5.76 14.62 -10.93
C ALA A 157 7.30 14.69 -11.10
N ARG A 158 8.07 14.63 -10.01
CA ARG A 158 9.52 14.77 -10.06
C ARG A 158 10.17 13.42 -10.33
N GLU A 159 10.94 13.34 -11.41
CA GLU A 159 11.77 12.17 -11.70
C GLU A 159 12.82 11.96 -10.61
N ARG A 160 12.94 10.72 -10.13
CA ARG A 160 13.95 10.36 -9.14
C ARG A 160 15.29 10.14 -9.84
N ALA A 161 16.37 10.61 -9.21
CA ALA A 161 17.72 10.47 -9.76
C ALA A 161 18.18 9.01 -9.96
N LYS A 162 17.61 8.07 -9.20
CA LYS A 162 18.01 6.65 -9.25
C LYS A 162 17.53 5.93 -10.50
N ASP A 163 16.29 6.17 -10.91
CA ASP A 163 15.59 5.39 -11.96
C ASP A 163 15.01 6.25 -13.08
N GLY A 164 15.10 7.59 -12.97
CA GLY A 164 14.56 8.52 -13.96
C GLY A 164 13.03 8.49 -14.07
N LYS A 165 12.34 7.92 -13.07
CA LYS A 165 10.88 7.80 -13.05
C LYS A 165 10.27 8.69 -12.00
N ALA A 166 9.15 9.32 -12.34
CA ALA A 166 8.32 10.03 -11.38
C ALA A 166 7.37 9.05 -10.66
N PRO A 167 7.03 9.29 -9.38
CA PRO A 167 6.10 8.45 -8.63
C PRO A 167 4.76 8.21 -9.34
N VAL A 168 4.23 9.20 -10.05
CA VAL A 168 2.99 9.07 -10.82
C VAL A 168 3.06 8.02 -11.94
N GLU A 169 4.26 7.68 -12.42
CA GLU A 169 4.45 6.63 -13.44
C GLU A 169 4.42 5.21 -12.85
N ALA A 170 4.40 5.07 -11.52
CA ALA A 170 4.39 3.78 -10.85
C ALA A 170 2.97 3.22 -10.64
N ILE A 171 1.93 4.04 -10.81
CA ILE A 171 0.54 3.62 -10.65
C ILE A 171 -0.04 3.12 -11.98
N VAL A 172 -0.92 2.13 -11.89
CA VAL A 172 -1.56 1.47 -13.03
C VAL A 172 -3.02 1.92 -13.17
N VAL A 173 -3.68 2.21 -12.04
CA VAL A 173 -5.03 2.77 -12.00
C VAL A 173 -5.06 4.03 -11.14
N PHE A 174 -5.94 4.98 -11.49
CA PHE A 174 -5.98 6.31 -10.86
C PHE A 174 -6.12 6.24 -9.33
N GLU A 175 -6.94 5.32 -8.83
CA GLU A 175 -7.27 5.11 -7.42
C GLU A 175 -6.02 4.88 -6.55
N GLU A 176 -4.92 4.38 -7.14
CA GLU A 176 -3.64 4.16 -6.45
C GLU A 176 -2.92 5.47 -6.08
N VAL A 177 -3.32 6.62 -6.66
CA VAL A 177 -2.70 7.91 -6.37
C VAL A 177 -2.91 8.33 -4.92
N ILE A 178 -4.05 8.02 -4.33
CA ILE A 178 -4.37 8.34 -2.93
C ILE A 178 -3.46 7.59 -1.95
N PRO A 179 -3.37 6.24 -1.98
CA PRO A 179 -2.46 5.52 -1.09
C PRO A 179 -0.99 5.83 -1.37
N LEU A 180 -0.59 6.04 -2.63
CA LEU A 180 0.77 6.47 -2.97
C LEU A 180 1.10 7.82 -2.32
N PHE A 181 0.27 8.83 -2.54
CA PHE A 181 0.46 10.16 -1.98
C PHE A 181 0.42 10.17 -0.45
N SER A 182 -0.52 9.41 0.14
CA SER A 182 -0.62 9.23 1.59
C SER A 182 0.66 8.63 2.19
N LYS A 183 1.30 7.69 1.50
CA LYS A 183 2.58 7.12 1.92
C LYS A 183 3.70 8.15 1.82
N MET A 184 3.78 8.89 0.71
CA MET A 184 4.79 9.94 0.50
C MET A 184 4.70 11.04 1.56
N ILE A 185 3.49 11.55 1.82
CA ILE A 185 3.28 12.66 2.76
C ILE A 185 3.58 12.26 4.20
N GLN A 186 3.33 11.00 4.56
CA GLN A 186 3.69 10.46 5.88
C GLN A 186 5.20 10.44 6.10
N PHE A 187 5.99 10.00 5.11
CA PHE A 187 7.45 10.01 5.21
C PHE A 187 7.99 11.43 5.30
N ARG A 188 7.47 12.34 4.45
CA ARG A 188 7.81 13.76 4.48
C ARG A 188 7.51 14.41 5.83
N ALA A 189 6.37 14.10 6.44
CA ALA A 189 6.01 14.59 7.77
C ALA A 189 6.96 14.10 8.87
N ILE A 190 7.40 12.84 8.79
CA ILE A 190 8.38 12.26 9.73
C ILE A 190 9.71 12.98 9.60
N ASP A 191 10.20 13.18 8.37
CA ASP A 191 11.47 13.85 8.12
C ASP A 191 11.43 15.33 8.53
N TRP A 192 10.31 16.02 8.29
CA TRP A 192 10.10 17.37 8.78
C TRP A 192 10.21 17.43 10.31
N ARG A 193 9.53 16.52 11.03
CA ARG A 193 9.62 16.45 12.49
C ARG A 193 11.05 16.16 12.97
N ARG A 194 11.79 15.28 12.29
CA ARG A 194 13.20 14.98 12.61
C ARG A 194 14.08 16.23 12.43
N LYS A 195 13.92 16.96 11.33
CA LYS A 195 14.65 18.22 11.06
C LYS A 195 14.36 19.28 12.13
N GLN A 196 13.10 19.45 12.51
CA GLN A 196 12.71 20.37 13.61
C GLN A 196 13.29 19.94 14.96
N GLY A 197 13.33 18.63 15.25
CA GLY A 197 13.99 18.09 16.44
C GLY A 197 15.50 18.37 16.45
N ALA A 198 16.18 18.22 15.31
CA ALA A 198 17.59 18.52 15.15
C ALA A 198 17.88 20.03 15.33
N LEU A 199 17.05 20.91 14.75
CA LEU A 199 17.15 22.37 14.88
C LEU A 199 17.00 22.82 16.34
N LYS A 200 16.07 22.23 17.10
CA LYS A 200 15.89 22.53 18.53
C LYS A 200 17.06 22.07 19.41
N ASN A 201 17.81 21.07 18.95
CA ASN A 201 18.96 20.51 19.66
C ASN A 201 20.30 21.13 19.22
N GLN A 202 20.29 22.14 18.34
CA GLN A 202 21.50 22.89 18.02
C GLN A 202 21.83 23.87 19.16
N PRO A 203 23.06 23.86 19.69
CA PRO A 203 23.50 24.89 20.61
C PRO A 203 23.56 26.23 19.85
N ASN A 204 22.65 27.14 20.22
CA ASN A 204 22.54 28.54 19.78
C ASN A 204 23.69 29.03 18.88
N THR A 205 23.54 28.88 17.57
CA THR A 205 24.28 29.66 16.59
C THR A 205 23.26 30.19 15.60
N GLN A 206 22.92 31.47 15.79
CA GLN A 206 22.22 32.27 14.81
C GLN A 206 22.93 32.14 13.46
N SER A 207 22.36 31.33 12.57
CA SER A 207 22.80 31.19 11.18
C SER A 207 21.54 31.36 10.35
N SER A 208 21.56 32.32 9.43
CA SER A 208 20.40 32.78 8.66
C SER A 208 19.76 31.63 7.88
N PHE A 209 18.43 31.67 7.75
CA PHE A 209 17.60 30.76 6.95
C PHE A 209 18.08 30.63 5.49
N GLU A 210 18.80 31.64 4.97
CA GLU A 210 19.36 31.68 3.61
C GLU A 210 20.59 30.78 3.41
N ASP A 211 21.35 30.43 4.46
CA ASP A 211 22.59 29.63 4.30
C ASP A 211 22.33 28.12 4.08
N LEU A 212 21.09 27.65 4.28
CA LEU A 212 20.73 26.23 4.16
C LEU A 212 20.06 25.88 2.83
N THR A 213 19.59 26.86 2.05
CA THR A 213 18.89 26.62 0.79
C THR A 213 19.79 26.69 -0.44
N GLU A 214 21.02 27.21 -0.34
CA GLU A 214 21.93 27.41 -1.50
C GLU A 214 23.01 26.33 -1.70
N ARG A 215 23.02 25.23 -0.93
CA ARG A 215 23.95 24.10 -1.23
C ARG A 215 23.35 23.17 -2.29
N GLU A 216 23.58 23.53 -3.54
CA GLU A 216 23.17 22.75 -4.73
C GLU A 216 24.11 21.57 -5.08
N ASP A 217 25.23 21.36 -4.37
CA ASP A 217 26.15 20.25 -4.62
C ASP A 217 26.42 19.42 -3.35
N GLY A 218 25.59 18.40 -3.15
CA GLY A 218 25.74 17.45 -2.05
C GLY A 218 25.00 16.15 -2.31
N ALA A 219 25.12 15.60 -3.52
CA ALA A 219 24.72 14.22 -3.80
C ALA A 219 25.53 13.28 -2.89
N MET A 220 24.94 12.85 -1.78
CA MET A 220 25.47 11.70 -1.04
C MET A 220 25.33 10.48 -1.94
N GLN A 221 26.47 9.99 -2.42
CA GLN A 221 26.61 8.72 -3.10
C GLN A 221 26.06 7.60 -2.20
N PHE A 222 25.24 6.72 -2.79
CA PHE A 222 24.83 5.48 -2.14
C PHE A 222 26.04 4.53 -2.11
N GLU A 223 26.54 4.21 -0.92
CA GLU A 223 27.55 3.17 -0.72
C GLU A 223 26.91 1.76 -0.68
N ASP A 224 27.75 0.79 -1.03
CA ASP A 224 27.58 -0.65 -1.29
C ASP A 224 26.69 -1.42 -0.29
N GLU A 225 25.69 -2.14 -0.81
CA GLU A 225 24.62 -2.86 -0.05
C GLU A 225 25.06 -4.18 0.62
N SER A 226 26.34 -4.56 0.54
CA SER A 226 26.79 -5.89 0.95
C SER A 226 27.51 -5.98 2.31
N ALA A 227 27.69 -4.87 3.04
CA ALA A 227 28.51 -4.88 4.26
C ALA A 227 28.07 -3.88 5.34
N ASP A 228 26.84 -3.98 5.86
CA ASP A 228 26.45 -3.20 7.05
C ASP A 228 25.74 -4.04 8.13
N PRO A 229 26.38 -4.30 9.29
CA PRO A 229 25.76 -4.92 10.46
C PRO A 229 24.76 -4.00 11.19
N ASP A 230 24.66 -2.71 10.81
CA ASP A 230 23.78 -1.70 11.42
C ASP A 230 22.52 -1.41 10.57
N ARG A 231 22.00 -2.44 9.87
CA ARG A 231 20.73 -2.37 9.12
C ARG A 231 19.58 -1.93 10.02
N GLY A 232 19.17 -0.68 9.91
CA GLY A 232 18.00 -0.15 10.61
C GLY A 232 16.72 -0.92 10.25
N LEU A 233 15.82 -1.06 11.23
CA LEU A 233 14.55 -1.81 11.16
C LEU A 233 13.69 -1.60 9.89
N GLY A 234 13.87 -0.47 9.19
CA GLY A 234 13.16 -0.17 7.96
C GLY A 234 13.66 -0.91 6.71
N GLN A 235 14.69 -1.75 6.81
CA GLN A 235 15.28 -2.50 5.69
C GLN A 235 15.11 -4.03 5.83
N LEU A 236 14.42 -4.51 6.87
CA LEU A 236 14.14 -5.93 7.05
C LEU A 236 12.96 -6.35 6.17
N SER A 237 13.12 -7.43 5.40
CA SER A 237 12.00 -8.04 4.66
C SER A 237 11.04 -8.74 5.63
N PHE A 238 9.79 -8.94 5.22
CA PHE A 238 8.81 -9.64 6.04
C PHE A 238 9.28 -11.06 6.42
N ASP A 239 9.91 -11.79 5.49
CA ASP A 239 10.46 -13.13 5.77
C ASP A 239 11.54 -13.12 6.85
N GLU A 240 12.34 -12.06 6.88
CA GLU A 240 13.38 -11.89 7.89
C GLU A 240 12.79 -11.56 9.27
N ILE A 241 11.76 -10.70 9.31
CA ILE A 241 11.00 -10.38 10.53
C ILE A 241 10.24 -11.61 11.04
N TYR A 242 9.61 -12.38 10.16
CA TYR A 242 8.90 -13.62 10.50
C TYR A 242 9.85 -14.68 11.07
N ARG A 243 11.01 -14.87 10.45
CA ARG A 243 12.03 -15.82 10.93
C ARG A 243 12.63 -15.41 12.28
N GLN A 244 12.83 -14.12 12.53
CA GLN A 244 13.43 -13.61 13.77
C GLN A 244 12.41 -13.52 14.93
N CYS A 245 11.14 -13.22 14.63
CA CYS A 245 10.10 -12.98 15.62
C CYS A 245 9.00 -14.06 15.63
N GLY A 246 9.19 -15.19 14.96
CA GLY A 246 8.13 -16.19 14.69
C GLY A 246 7.35 -16.63 15.93
N GLU A 247 8.02 -16.79 17.07
CA GLU A 247 7.45 -17.22 18.36
C GLU A 247 6.75 -16.08 19.15
N VAL A 248 6.89 -14.82 18.72
CA VAL A 248 6.46 -13.64 19.48
C VAL A 248 4.99 -13.30 19.24
N LEU A 249 4.48 -13.63 18.06
CA LEU A 249 3.08 -13.43 17.68
C LEU A 249 2.36 -14.76 17.55
N ASN A 250 1.07 -14.76 17.84
CA ASN A 250 0.22 -15.91 17.54
C ASN A 250 -0.17 -15.93 16.04
N GLU A 251 -0.70 -17.04 15.58
CA GLU A 251 -1.05 -17.27 14.17
C GLU A 251 -2.03 -16.21 13.62
N CYS A 252 -3.02 -15.81 14.42
CA CYS A 252 -3.97 -14.75 14.06
C CYS A 252 -3.28 -13.38 13.90
N GLN A 253 -2.35 -13.03 14.80
CA GLN A 253 -1.59 -11.78 14.74
C GLN A 253 -0.65 -11.74 13.52
N TRP A 254 0.01 -12.86 13.21
CA TRP A 254 0.83 -12.99 12.00
C TRP A 254 -0.02 -12.84 10.74
N HIS A 255 -1.17 -13.51 10.72
CA HIS A 255 -2.10 -13.43 9.61
C HIS A 255 -2.61 -12.00 9.41
N LEU A 256 -2.99 -11.29 10.47
CA LEU A 256 -3.43 -9.89 10.38
C LEU A 256 -2.31 -8.96 9.88
N ILE A 257 -1.07 -9.12 10.35
CA ILE A 257 0.06 -8.30 9.86
C ILE A 257 0.34 -8.58 8.39
N PHE A 258 0.34 -9.85 8.00
CA PHE A 258 0.54 -10.25 6.61
C PHE A 258 -0.55 -9.66 5.72
N THR A 259 -1.81 -9.89 6.07
CA THR A 259 -2.98 -9.43 5.29
C THR A 259 -3.06 -7.91 5.18
N VAL A 260 -2.75 -7.16 6.25
CA VAL A 260 -2.89 -5.69 6.27
C VAL A 260 -1.66 -4.96 5.73
N TYR A 261 -0.45 -5.42 6.02
CA TYR A 261 0.77 -4.67 5.72
C TYR A 261 1.66 -5.28 4.63
N VAL A 262 1.58 -6.59 4.42
CA VAL A 262 2.46 -7.31 3.48
C VAL A 262 1.72 -7.57 2.17
N ALA A 263 0.68 -8.40 2.23
CA ALA A 263 -0.15 -8.76 1.09
C ALA A 263 -1.15 -7.65 0.72
N GLN A 264 -1.51 -6.80 1.69
CA GLN A 264 -2.55 -5.76 1.52
C GLN A 264 -3.82 -6.32 0.88
N SER A 265 -4.15 -7.57 1.21
CA SER A 265 -5.17 -8.38 0.54
C SER A 265 -6.58 -8.16 1.12
N ALA A 266 -6.69 -7.50 2.28
CA ALA A 266 -7.96 -7.08 2.85
C ALA A 266 -7.79 -5.75 3.60
N THR A 267 -8.77 -4.86 3.44
CA THR A 267 -8.88 -3.63 4.20
C THR A 267 -9.40 -3.91 5.62
N MET A 268 -9.18 -2.97 6.54
CA MET A 268 -9.74 -3.08 7.90
C MET A 268 -11.27 -3.17 7.93
N GLY A 269 -11.96 -2.65 6.91
CA GLY A 269 -13.40 -2.81 6.75
C GLY A 269 -13.79 -4.25 6.40
N GLU A 270 -13.08 -4.85 5.45
CA GLU A 270 -13.32 -6.24 5.01
C GLU A 270 -13.00 -7.24 6.13
N LEU A 271 -11.96 -6.99 6.93
CA LEU A 271 -11.64 -7.79 8.11
C LEU A 271 -12.73 -7.71 9.20
N CYS A 272 -13.53 -6.64 9.24
CA CYS A 272 -14.68 -6.53 10.16
C CYS A 272 -15.90 -7.35 9.69
N GLU A 273 -15.88 -7.83 8.45
CA GLU A 273 -16.94 -8.63 7.85
C GLU A 273 -16.48 -10.08 7.61
N ASP A 274 -15.19 -10.37 7.79
CA ASP A 274 -14.62 -11.70 7.63
C ASP A 274 -14.96 -12.62 8.82
N PRO A 275 -15.84 -13.63 8.64
CA PRO A 275 -16.29 -14.49 9.71
C PRO A 275 -15.16 -15.35 10.31
N GLU A 276 -14.12 -15.71 9.55
CA GLU A 276 -13.00 -16.52 10.07
C GLU A 276 -12.12 -15.67 10.99
N ILE A 277 -11.85 -14.41 10.62
CA ILE A 277 -11.10 -13.47 11.45
C ILE A 277 -11.88 -13.09 12.71
N LEU A 278 -13.19 -12.86 12.57
CA LEU A 278 -14.04 -12.59 13.72
C LEU A 278 -14.08 -13.78 14.67
N GLU A 279 -14.18 -15.01 14.18
CA GLU A 279 -14.13 -16.22 15.00
C GLU A 279 -12.79 -16.36 15.73
N GLN A 280 -11.66 -16.14 15.04
CA GLN A 280 -10.32 -16.18 15.66
C GLN A 280 -10.12 -15.11 16.74
N LEU A 281 -10.80 -13.96 16.62
CA LEU A 281 -10.78 -12.87 17.59
C LEU A 281 -11.88 -13.00 18.67
N GLY A 282 -12.69 -14.07 18.63
CA GLY A 282 -13.81 -14.29 19.56
C GLY A 282 -14.92 -13.24 19.42
N LEU A 283 -15.07 -12.66 18.23
CA LEU A 283 -16.05 -11.64 17.91
C LEU A 283 -17.29 -12.24 17.26
N ASP A 284 -18.44 -11.88 17.79
CA ASP A 284 -19.73 -12.18 17.18
C ASP A 284 -19.91 -11.38 15.87
N PRO A 285 -20.36 -12.01 14.77
CA PRO A 285 -20.77 -11.33 13.54
C PRO A 285 -21.82 -10.22 13.75
N ASP A 286 -22.66 -10.32 14.79
CA ASP A 286 -23.69 -9.32 15.09
C ASP A 286 -23.16 -8.10 15.86
N HIS A 287 -21.87 -8.10 16.24
CA HIS A 287 -21.26 -6.92 16.84
C HIS A 287 -21.19 -5.74 15.87
N SER A 288 -21.32 -4.51 16.40
CA SER A 288 -21.20 -3.30 15.59
C SER A 288 -19.83 -3.20 14.92
N ILE A 289 -19.81 -2.69 13.69
CA ILE A 289 -18.57 -2.50 12.89
C ILE A 289 -17.54 -1.67 13.67
N SER A 290 -17.98 -0.65 14.40
CA SER A 290 -17.10 0.17 15.25
C SER A 290 -16.44 -0.64 16.38
N LYS A 291 -17.13 -1.62 16.96
CA LYS A 291 -16.57 -2.50 18.00
C LYS A 291 -15.57 -3.49 17.39
N LYS A 292 -15.92 -4.10 16.26
CA LYS A 292 -15.03 -5.03 15.54
C LYS A 292 -13.74 -4.35 15.08
N ARG A 293 -13.86 -3.17 14.47
CA ARG A 293 -12.73 -2.36 14.01
C ARG A 293 -11.81 -1.94 15.15
N ARG A 294 -12.38 -1.58 16.29
CA ARG A 294 -11.61 -1.23 17.49
C ARG A 294 -10.77 -2.42 17.97
N ILE A 295 -11.36 -3.61 18.08
CA ILE A 295 -10.68 -4.81 18.59
C ILE A 295 -9.63 -5.32 17.60
N LEU A 296 -9.91 -5.24 16.29
CA LEU A 296 -8.94 -5.51 15.24
C LEU A 296 -7.74 -4.56 15.32
N ASN A 297 -7.99 -3.25 15.46
CA ASN A 297 -6.92 -2.26 15.62
C ASN A 297 -6.11 -2.49 16.91
N GLU A 298 -6.77 -2.78 18.03
CA GLU A 298 -6.09 -3.08 19.31
C GLU A 298 -5.17 -4.31 19.16
N THR A 299 -5.65 -5.35 18.48
CA THR A 299 -4.89 -6.59 18.24
C THR A 299 -3.69 -6.36 17.32
N LEU A 300 -3.88 -5.54 16.28
CA LEU A 300 -2.84 -5.17 15.31
C LEU A 300 -1.77 -4.26 15.95
N GLU A 301 -2.19 -3.28 16.75
CA GLU A 301 -1.28 -2.41 17.53
C GLU A 301 -0.49 -3.23 18.56
N GLU A 302 -1.13 -4.19 19.22
CA GLU A 302 -0.44 -5.10 20.15
C GLU A 302 0.62 -5.94 19.41
N ALA A 303 0.28 -6.50 18.24
CA ALA A 303 1.19 -7.30 17.43
C ALA A 303 2.38 -6.47 16.93
N LEU A 304 2.14 -5.27 16.40
CA LEU A 304 3.21 -4.35 15.99
C LEU A 304 4.09 -3.93 17.18
N GLY A 305 3.50 -3.69 18.35
CA GLY A 305 4.24 -3.37 19.57
C GLY A 305 5.13 -4.53 20.06
N LYS A 306 4.67 -5.78 19.90
CA LYS A 306 5.48 -6.98 20.21
C LYS A 306 6.64 -7.15 19.22
N LEU A 307 6.40 -6.98 17.93
CA LEU A 307 7.47 -7.00 16.92
C LEU A 307 8.48 -5.88 17.15
N GLN A 308 8.02 -4.65 17.41
CA GLN A 308 8.89 -3.53 17.71
C GLN A 308 9.79 -3.82 18.91
N LYS A 309 9.25 -4.41 20.00
CA LYS A 309 10.06 -4.79 21.16
C LYS A 309 11.05 -5.89 20.84
N CYS A 310 10.64 -6.93 20.10
CA CYS A 310 11.52 -8.05 19.76
C CYS A 310 12.66 -7.63 18.84
N LEU A 311 12.40 -6.71 17.90
CA LEU A 311 13.40 -6.25 16.94
C LEU A 311 14.32 -5.14 17.50
N LEU A 312 13.94 -4.50 18.62
CA LEU A 312 14.75 -3.51 19.35
C LEU A 312 15.48 -4.09 20.57
N SER A 313 15.28 -5.37 20.89
CA SER A 313 15.94 -6.08 22.00
C SER A 313 17.22 -6.76 21.54
#